data_AF-A0A659XXX3-F1
#
_entry.id   AF-A0A659XXX3-F1
#
_cell.length_a   1.000
_cell.length_b   1.000
_cell.length_c   1.000
_cell.angle_alpha   90.00
_cell.angle_beta   90.00
_cell.angle_gamma   90.00
#
_symmetry.space_group_name_H-M   'P 1'
#
loop_
_entity.id
_entity.type
_entity.pdbx_description
1 polymer ?
#
loop_
_entity_poly.entity_id
_entity_poly.type
_entity_poly.pdbx_seq_one_letter_code
_entity_poly.pdbx_strand_id
1 'polypeptide(L)' 'MAGAPTKKKKFRSQEWFDNPDNPGMTALYLERYLNYGLTRAELMSGKPLIGIAQTGSDLSPCNR' A
#
# COMPACT_ATOMS: atom_id res chain seq x y z
N MET A 1 -13.21 -9.52 29.06
CA MET A 1 -11.94 -10.20 28.75
C MET A 1 -11.17 -9.32 27.79
N ALA A 2 -10.06 -8.71 28.22
CA ALA A 2 -9.22 -7.89 27.35
C ALA A 2 -8.53 -8.81 26.32
N GLY A 3 -8.81 -8.59 25.03
CA GLY A 3 -8.22 -9.38 23.95
C GLY A 3 -6.69 -9.27 23.97
N ALA A 4 -6.01 -10.40 23.74
CA ALA A 4 -4.56 -10.47 23.66
C ALA A 4 -4.00 -9.43 22.66
N PRO A 5 -2.81 -8.85 22.91
CA PRO A 5 -2.21 -7.89 22.01
C PRO A 5 -1.96 -8.55 20.65
N THR A 6 -2.64 -8.05 19.61
CA THR A 6 -2.44 -8.53 18.25
C THR A 6 -1.02 -8.15 17.81
N LYS A 7 -0.18 -9.15 17.51
CA LYS A 7 1.11 -8.90 16.87
C LYS A 7 0.86 -8.05 15.63
N LYS A 8 1.49 -6.88 15.51
CA LYS A 8 1.44 -6.05 14.31
C LYS A 8 1.87 -6.91 13.13
N LYS A 9 0.91 -7.27 12.27
CA LYS A 9 1.13 -8.15 11.13
C LYS A 9 1.94 -7.39 10.09
N LYS A 10 3.11 -7.93 9.70
CA LYS A 10 3.88 -7.36 8.58
C LYS A 10 3.04 -7.50 7.31
N PHE A 11 2.79 -6.39 6.62
CA PHE A 11 2.05 -6.42 5.35
C PHE A 11 3.03 -6.59 4.19
N ARG A 12 2.61 -7.30 3.15
CA ARG A 12 3.42 -7.48 1.92
C ARG A 12 3.81 -6.15 1.26
N SER A 13 3.05 -5.08 1.48
CA SER A 13 3.35 -3.74 0.99
C SER A 13 4.63 -3.15 1.58
N GLN A 14 5.04 -3.57 2.78
CA GLN A 14 6.28 -3.09 3.41
C GLN A 14 7.53 -3.58 2.68
N GLU A 15 7.47 -4.68 1.94
CA GLU A 15 8.58 -5.12 1.08
C GLU A 15 8.90 -4.13 -0.05
N TRP A 16 7.94 -3.26 -0.39
CA TRP A 16 8.05 -2.25 -1.44
C TRP A 16 8.29 -0.85 -0.86
N PHE A 17 7.60 -0.49 0.23
CA PHE A 17 7.60 0.89 0.72
C PHE A 17 8.37 1.11 2.03
N ASP A 18 8.84 0.04 2.67
CA ASP A 18 9.50 0.10 3.98
C ASP A 18 10.45 -1.10 4.19
N ASN A 19 11.30 -1.38 3.19
CA ASN A 19 12.24 -2.50 3.23
C ASN A 19 13.67 -2.02 3.60
N PRO A 20 14.13 -2.24 4.85
CA PRO A 20 15.45 -1.82 5.29
C PRO A 20 16.58 -2.60 4.61
N ASP A 21 16.32 -3.81 4.12
CA ASP A 21 17.32 -4.65 3.45
C ASP A 21 17.60 -4.16 2.01
N ASN A 22 16.69 -3.36 1.44
CA ASN A 22 16.85 -2.78 0.10
C ASN A 22 16.32 -1.33 0.02
N PRO A 23 17.06 -0.36 0.59
CA PRO A 23 16.62 1.03 0.65
C PRO A 23 16.60 1.72 -0.73
N GLY A 24 17.47 1.31 -1.65
CA GLY A 24 17.50 1.84 -3.02
C GLY A 24 16.23 1.52 -3.79
N MET A 25 15.75 0.27 -3.73
CA MET A 25 14.47 -0.10 -4.34
C MET A 25 13.29 0.60 -3.67
N THR A 26 13.30 0.72 -2.34
CA THR A 26 12.26 1.45 -1.60
C THR A 26 12.14 2.90 -2.07
N ALA A 27 13.27 3.60 -2.25
CA ALA A 27 13.28 4.97 -2.75
C ALA A 27 12.67 5.08 -4.16
N LEU A 28 13.03 4.15 -5.06
CA LEU A 28 12.56 4.11 -6.44
C LEU A 28 11.03 3.88 -6.50
N TYR A 29 10.50 2.99 -5.66
CA TYR A 29 9.06 2.78 -5.55
C TYR A 29 8.34 4.00 -4.97
N LEU A 30 8.86 4.61 -3.90
CA LEU A 30 8.25 5.80 -3.31
C LEU A 30 8.20 6.96 -4.29
N GLU A 31 9.30 7.29 -4.97
CA GLU A 31 9.38 8.42 -5.90
C GLU A 31 8.25 8.41 -6.93
N ARG A 32 7.96 7.24 -7.52
CA ARG A 32 6.87 7.11 -8.50
C ARG A 32 5.51 7.47 -7.92
N TYR A 33 5.20 7.02 -6.71
CA TYR A 33 3.88 7.23 -6.10
C TYR A 33 3.70 8.63 -5.52
N LEU A 34 4.78 9.27 -5.06
CA LEU A 34 4.75 10.65 -4.56
C LEU A 34 4.37 11.66 -5.66
N ASN A 35 4.62 11.33 -6.93
CA ASN A 35 4.26 12.17 -8.07
C ASN A 35 2.73 12.26 -8.34
N TYR A 36 1.91 11.43 -7.69
CA TYR A 36 0.46 11.37 -7.89
C TYR A 36 -0.34 11.75 -6.64
N GLY A 37 0.26 12.53 -5.73
CA GLY A 37 -0.44 13.10 -4.57
C GLY A 37 -0.52 12.19 -3.34
N LEU A 38 0.14 11.03 -3.35
CA LEU A 38 0.34 10.23 -2.14
C LEU A 38 1.50 10.80 -1.32
N THR A 39 1.45 10.64 0.00
CA THR A 39 2.50 11.10 0.91
C THR A 39 3.36 9.96 1.43
N ARG A 40 4.60 10.28 1.82
CA ARG A 40 5.50 9.32 2.49
C ARG A 40 4.87 8.78 3.79
N ALA A 41 4.19 9.65 4.53
CA ALA A 41 3.53 9.27 5.78
C ALA A 41 2.44 8.21 5.56
N GLU A 42 1.69 8.27 4.45
CA GLU A 42 0.68 7.27 4.12
C GLU A 42 1.32 5.93 3.74
N LEU A 43 2.28 5.96 2.80
CA LEU A 43 2.93 4.75 2.27
C LEU A 43 3.78 4.01 3.32
N MET A 44 4.39 4.73 4.26
CA MET A 44 5.24 4.17 5.33
C MET A 44 4.53 4.06 6.69
N SER A 45 3.22 4.31 6.78
CA SER A 45 2.49 4.26 8.06
C SER A 45 2.37 2.87 8.69
N GLY A 46 2.72 1.81 7.97
CA GLY A 46 2.45 0.43 8.36
C GLY A 46 0.97 0.06 8.34
N LYS A 47 0.09 0.93 7.83
CA LYS A 47 -1.31 0.61 7.55
C LYS A 47 -1.40 -0.31 6.32
N PRO A 48 -2.43 -1.16 6.22
CA PRO A 48 -2.63 -1.97 5.04
C PRO A 48 -2.91 -1.10 3.82
N LEU A 49 -2.27 -1.39 2.69
CA LEU A 49 -2.66 -0.84 1.39
C LEU A 49 -3.80 -1.68 0.82
N ILE A 50 -4.94 -1.03 0.58
CA ILE A 50 -6.17 -1.68 0.12
C ILE A 50 -6.33 -1.39 -1.37
N GLY A 51 -6.20 -2.43 -2.20
CA GLY A 51 -6.52 -2.34 -3.62
C GLY A 51 -8.03 -2.45 -3.83
N ILE A 52 -8.60 -1.51 -4.59
CA ILE A 52 -9.99 -1.57 -5.04
C ILE A 52 -9.99 -2.12 -6.47
N ALA A 53 -10.47 -3.34 -6.62
CA ALA A 53 -10.58 -3.99 -7.93
C ALA A 53 -11.77 -3.42 -8.69
N GLN A 54 -11.55 -2.32 -9.40
CA GLN A 54 -12.57 -1.66 -10.20
C GLN A 54 -12.68 -2.36 -11.56
N THR A 55 -13.89 -2.83 -11.91
CA THR A 55 -14.18 -3.58 -13.16
C THR A 55 -15.10 -2.84 -14.12
N GLY A 56 -15.48 -1.62 -13.77
CA GLY A 56 -16.32 -0.77 -14.61
C GLY A 56 -15.57 -0.15 -15.76
N SER A 57 -16.22 -0.13 -16.91
CA SER A 57 -15.71 0.52 -18.11
C SER A 57 -16.88 0.84 -19.04
N ASP A 58 -16.66 1.73 -20.01
CA ASP A 58 -17.67 2.02 -21.01
C ASP A 58 -18.03 0.80 -21.89
N LEU A 59 -17.16 -0.22 -21.94
CA LEU A 59 -17.38 -1.48 -22.67
C LEU A 59 -18.09 -2.56 -21.83
N SER A 60 -18.16 -2.40 -20.51
CA SER A 60 -18.73 -3.38 -19.56
C SER A 60 -19.99 -2.82 -18.90
N PRO A 61 -21.15 -2.79 -19.59
CA PRO A 61 -22.35 -2.10 -19.11
C PRO A 61 -22.89 -2.61 -17.77
N CYS A 62 -22.71 -3.90 -17.45
CA CYS A 62 -23.14 -4.48 -16.17
C CYS A 62 -22.35 -3.96 -14.97
N ASN A 63 -21.14 -3.42 -15.20
CA ASN A 63 -20.19 -3.09 -14.14
C ASN A 63 -19.85 -1.59 -14.10
N ARG A 64 -20.61 -0.74 -14.81
CA ARG A 64 -20.36 0.70 -14.94
C ARG A 64 -20.22 1.41 -13.59
#